data_AF-A0A2H6AX76-F1
#
_entry.id   AF-A0A2H6AX76-F1
#
_cell.length_a   1.000
_cell.length_b   1.000
_cell.length_c   1.000
_cell.angle_alpha   90.00
_cell.angle_beta   90.00
_cell.angle_gamma   90.00
#
_symmetry.space_group_name_H-M   'P 1'
#
loop_
_entity.id
_entity.type
_entity.pdbx_description
1 polymer ?
#
loop_
_entity_poly.entity_id
_entity_poly.type
_entity_poly.pdbx_seq_one_letter_code
_entity_poly.pdbx_strand_id
1 'polypeptide(L)'
;MVHLGDYVDRGLQSRQVIDHLLHHSRLADLPRVFLRGNHDLWMRLFLAGADVGESWLEFGGRETLASYGVPPLADLSPEERFPELRRRLAERMPPAHLAFLDRLEDAFVLGDYFFCHAGIRPGVPLEEQDPRDLLWIREPFLSWRGDPGKVIVHGHTVQEQPVVRRNRIGVDTGAYITNRLTALVLEEADWRFLQTGT
;
A
#
# COMPACT_ATOMS: atom_id res chain seq x y z
N MET A 1 -7.59 -10.60 -8.64
CA MET A 1 -6.30 -9.86 -8.53
C MET A 1 -6.21 -9.25 -7.16
N VAL A 2 -5.08 -9.43 -6.47
CA VAL A 2 -4.84 -8.87 -5.14
C VAL A 2 -3.81 -7.74 -5.29
N HIS A 3 -4.15 -6.54 -4.81
CA HIS A 3 -3.23 -5.41 -4.74
C HIS A 3 -2.72 -5.26 -3.31
N LEU A 4 -1.42 -5.06 -3.13
CA LEU A 4 -0.78 -5.14 -1.81
C LEU A 4 -0.67 -3.79 -1.07
N GLY A 5 -1.35 -2.74 -1.51
CA GLY A 5 -1.33 -1.42 -0.86
C GLY A 5 -0.26 -0.46 -1.38
N ASP A 6 -0.14 0.68 -0.70
CA ASP A 6 0.67 1.85 -1.06
C ASP A 6 0.32 2.40 -2.44
N TYR A 7 -0.96 2.74 -2.63
CA TYR A 7 -1.46 3.36 -3.87
C TYR A 7 -1.09 4.84 -3.96
N VAL A 8 -0.77 5.44 -2.82
CA VAL A 8 -0.47 6.86 -2.66
C VAL A 8 0.95 7.08 -2.18
N ASP A 9 1.38 8.33 -2.25
CA ASP A 9 2.68 8.85 -1.83
C ASP A 9 3.86 8.51 -2.78
N ARG A 10 4.92 9.32 -2.67
CA ARG A 10 6.20 9.26 -3.41
C ARG A 10 6.12 9.49 -4.92
N GLY A 11 5.16 8.86 -5.61
CA GLY A 11 4.85 9.12 -7.02
C GLY A 11 3.95 10.33 -7.20
N LEU A 12 4.13 11.10 -8.28
CA LEU A 12 3.37 12.32 -8.54
C LEU A 12 1.91 12.09 -9.01
N GLN A 13 1.48 10.83 -9.12
CA GLN A 13 0.25 10.44 -9.80
C GLN A 13 -0.70 9.63 -8.90
N SER A 14 -0.64 9.80 -7.57
CA SER A 14 -1.49 9.06 -6.62
C SER A 14 -2.99 9.16 -6.92
N ARG A 15 -3.47 10.36 -7.26
CA ARG A 15 -4.86 10.56 -7.72
C ARG A 15 -5.19 9.67 -8.92
N GLN A 16 -4.33 9.69 -9.94
CA GLN A 16 -4.54 8.94 -11.19
C GLN A 16 -4.44 7.43 -10.97
N VAL A 17 -3.62 6.97 -10.02
CA VAL A 17 -3.58 5.56 -9.62
C VAL A 17 -4.95 5.13 -9.09
N ILE A 18 -5.53 5.87 -8.14
CA ILE A 18 -6.85 5.54 -7.60
C ILE A 18 -7.94 5.64 -8.69
N ASP A 19 -7.92 6.68 -9.53
CA ASP A 19 -8.84 6.82 -10.67
C ASP A 19 -8.75 5.59 -11.59
N HIS A 20 -7.54 5.13 -11.90
CA HIS A 20 -7.30 3.96 -12.74
C HIS A 20 -7.83 2.67 -12.08
N LEU A 21 -7.57 2.47 -10.79
CA LEU A 21 -8.06 1.30 -10.07
C LEU A 21 -9.60 1.29 -9.97
N LEU A 22 -10.25 2.45 -9.88
CA LEU A 22 -11.70 2.52 -9.81
C LEU A 22 -12.39 2.36 -11.18
N HIS A 23 -11.82 2.92 -12.24
CA HIS A 23 -12.55 3.15 -13.49
C HIS A 23 -12.01 2.40 -14.72
N HIS A 24 -10.89 1.69 -14.61
CA HIS A 24 -10.33 1.01 -15.78
C HIS A 24 -11.20 -0.18 -16.22
N SER A 25 -11.79 -0.08 -17.42
CA SER A 25 -12.81 -1.03 -17.92
C SER A 25 -12.33 -2.48 -17.99
N ARG A 26 -11.06 -2.73 -18.36
CA ARG A 26 -10.49 -4.10 -18.38
C ARG A 26 -10.40 -4.75 -16.99
N LEU A 27 -10.54 -3.95 -15.92
CA LEU A 27 -10.51 -4.43 -14.54
C LEU A 27 -11.91 -4.59 -13.93
N ALA A 28 -12.96 -4.11 -14.62
CA ALA A 28 -14.31 -4.01 -14.05
C ALA A 28 -14.91 -5.38 -13.71
N ASP A 29 -14.67 -6.39 -14.55
CA ASP A 29 -15.25 -7.72 -14.41
C ASP A 29 -14.36 -8.70 -13.62
N LEU A 30 -13.17 -8.27 -13.22
CA LEU A 30 -12.25 -9.12 -12.46
C LEU A 30 -12.54 -9.02 -10.96
N PRO A 31 -12.60 -10.13 -10.22
CA PRO A 31 -12.58 -10.10 -8.76
C PRO A 31 -11.30 -9.43 -8.28
N ARG A 32 -11.44 -8.40 -7.44
CA ARG A 32 -10.32 -7.59 -6.94
C ARG A 32 -10.39 -7.44 -5.45
N VAL A 33 -9.23 -7.57 -4.83
CA VAL A 33 -8.99 -7.28 -3.41
C VAL A 33 -7.92 -6.21 -3.35
N PHE A 34 -8.18 -5.16 -2.57
CA PHE A 34 -7.28 -4.04 -2.39
C PHE A 34 -6.85 -4.01 -0.93
N LEU A 35 -5.59 -4.35 -0.69
CA LEU A 35 -5.04 -4.28 0.65
C LEU A 35 -4.58 -2.86 0.97
N ARG A 36 -4.60 -2.54 2.25
CA ARG A 36 -4.11 -1.28 2.80
C ARG A 36 -2.59 -1.35 2.93
N GLY A 37 -1.89 -0.32 2.45
CA GLY A 37 -0.50 -0.06 2.80
C GLY A 37 -0.36 0.97 3.91
N ASN A 38 0.84 1.13 4.46
CA ASN A 38 1.07 2.11 5.51
C ASN A 38 0.89 3.56 5.00
N HIS A 39 1.18 3.82 3.72
CA HIS A 39 0.98 5.13 3.10
C HIS A 39 -0.51 5.46 2.96
N ASP A 40 -1.31 4.48 2.54
CA ASP A 40 -2.77 4.61 2.44
C ASP A 40 -3.40 4.91 3.82
N LEU A 41 -2.89 4.25 4.87
CA LEU A 41 -3.35 4.49 6.24
C LEU A 41 -2.95 5.89 6.73
N TRP A 42 -1.73 6.36 6.46
CA TRP A 42 -1.33 7.71 6.84
C TRP A 42 -2.18 8.79 6.18
N MET A 43 -2.43 8.69 4.87
CA MET A 43 -3.33 9.62 4.17
C MET A 43 -4.72 9.60 4.80
N ARG A 44 -5.26 8.41 5.11
CA ARG A 44 -6.58 8.26 5.71
C ARG A 44 -6.67 8.84 7.13
N LEU A 45 -5.64 8.64 7.95
CA LEU A 45 -5.52 9.20 9.29
C LEU A 45 -5.39 10.72 9.25
N PHE A 46 -4.60 11.25 8.31
CA PHE A 46 -4.47 12.68 8.11
C PHE A 46 -5.82 13.33 7.79
N LEU A 47 -6.60 12.74 6.89
CA LEU A 47 -7.97 13.17 6.59
C LEU A 47 -8.91 13.08 7.80
N ALA A 48 -8.70 12.09 8.66
CA ALA A 48 -9.52 11.85 9.85
C ALA A 48 -9.32 12.86 10.98
N GLY A 49 -8.27 13.68 10.93
CA GLY A 49 -7.93 14.57 12.04
C GLY A 49 -6.66 14.22 12.79
N ALA A 50 -6.07 13.03 12.55
CA ALA A 50 -4.97 12.53 13.36
C ALA A 50 -3.70 13.36 13.19
N ASP A 51 -2.90 13.37 14.25
CA ASP A 51 -1.61 14.06 14.28
C ASP A 51 -0.52 13.19 13.64
N VAL A 52 -0.60 13.07 12.31
CA VAL A 52 0.36 12.32 11.48
C VAL A 52 0.95 13.19 10.36
N GLY A 53 0.58 14.47 10.31
CA GLY A 53 0.86 15.35 9.18
C GLY A 53 2.35 15.52 8.92
N GLU A 54 3.17 15.68 9.96
CA GLU A 54 4.62 15.85 9.80
C GLU A 54 5.27 14.60 9.18
N SER A 55 5.11 13.44 9.82
CA SER A 55 5.64 12.17 9.32
C SER A 55 5.12 11.85 7.92
N TRP A 56 3.81 12.02 7.68
CA TRP A 56 3.22 11.70 6.38
C TRP A 56 3.81 12.56 5.25
N LEU A 57 3.95 13.88 5.46
CA LEU A 57 4.57 14.75 4.46
C LEU A 57 6.03 14.41 4.18
N GLU A 58 6.78 13.94 5.18
CA GLU A 58 8.16 13.49 5.02
C GLU A 58 8.27 12.23 4.14
N PHE A 59 7.31 11.31 4.25
CA PHE A 59 7.33 10.03 3.55
C PHE A 59 6.53 10.01 2.23
N GLY A 60 6.17 11.16 1.68
CA GLY A 60 5.62 11.26 0.33
C GLY A 60 4.20 11.83 0.24
N GLY A 61 3.63 12.26 1.37
CA GLY A 61 2.32 12.93 1.39
C GLY A 61 2.29 14.24 0.61
N ARG A 62 3.45 14.89 0.38
CA ARG A 62 3.55 16.10 -0.45
C ARG A 62 3.19 15.81 -1.90
N GLU A 63 3.70 14.71 -2.44
CA GLU A 63 3.44 14.25 -3.81
C GLU A 63 1.97 13.86 -3.97
N THR A 64 1.39 13.20 -2.95
CA THR A 64 -0.05 12.92 -2.91
C THR A 64 -0.85 14.22 -2.95
N LEU A 65 -0.58 15.18 -2.08
CA LEU A 65 -1.25 16.49 -2.07
C LEU A 65 -1.15 17.19 -3.44
N ALA A 66 0.02 17.18 -4.05
CA ALA A 66 0.25 17.76 -5.36
C ALA A 66 -0.60 17.06 -6.45
N SER A 67 -0.73 15.73 -6.41
CA SER A 67 -1.56 14.96 -7.35
C SER A 67 -3.06 15.31 -7.28
N TYR A 68 -3.53 15.80 -6.12
CA TYR A 68 -4.88 16.34 -5.93
C TYR A 68 -4.97 17.85 -6.20
N GLY A 69 -3.88 18.50 -6.61
CA GLY A 69 -3.82 19.94 -6.88
C GLY A 69 -3.84 20.80 -5.62
N VAL A 70 -3.38 20.26 -4.48
CA VAL A 70 -3.19 21.03 -3.24
C VAL A 70 -1.77 21.59 -3.22
N PRO A 71 -1.59 22.93 -3.29
CA PRO A 71 -0.26 23.52 -3.25
C PRO A 71 0.35 23.44 -1.84
N PRO A 72 1.69 23.44 -1.73
CA PRO A 72 2.35 23.52 -0.43
C PRO A 72 2.02 24.85 0.27
N LEU A 73 1.98 24.81 1.60
CA LEU A 73 1.71 25.94 2.47
C LEU A 73 2.91 26.18 3.40
N ALA A 74 4.06 26.47 2.79
CA ALA A 74 5.34 26.54 3.50
C ALA A 74 5.43 27.74 4.46
N ASP A 75 4.69 28.82 4.18
CA ASP A 75 4.72 30.05 4.97
C ASP A 75 3.86 29.98 6.25
N LEU A 76 3.10 28.90 6.44
CA LEU A 76 2.25 28.70 7.62
C LEU A 76 2.96 27.88 8.70
N SER A 77 2.65 28.17 9.96
CA SER A 77 3.03 27.31 11.07
C SER A 77 2.38 25.92 10.92
N PRO A 78 2.95 24.84 11.50
CA PRO A 78 2.32 23.52 11.44
C PRO A 78 0.86 23.48 11.93
N GLU A 79 0.56 24.24 12.99
CA GLU A 79 -0.78 24.34 13.61
C GLU A 79 -1.83 24.90 12.63
N GLU A 80 -1.45 25.84 11.78
CA GLU A 80 -2.32 26.42 10.74
C GLU A 80 -2.28 25.59 9.45
N ARG A 81 -1.10 25.07 9.11
CA ARG A 81 -0.82 24.37 7.87
C ARG A 81 -1.60 23.07 7.76
N PHE A 82 -1.57 22.20 8.77
CA PHE A 82 -2.17 20.88 8.65
C PHE A 82 -3.70 20.90 8.53
N PRO A 83 -4.46 21.70 9.32
CA PRO A 83 -5.89 21.87 9.10
C PRO A 83 -6.22 22.39 7.71
N GLU A 84 -5.45 23.36 7.19
CA GLU A 84 -5.71 23.92 5.87
C GLU A 84 -5.38 22.95 4.72
N LEU A 85 -4.26 22.21 4.82
CA LEU A 85 -3.94 21.13 3.87
C LEU A 85 -5.01 20.04 3.86
N ARG A 86 -5.49 19.65 5.05
CA ARG A 86 -6.58 18.67 5.21
C ARG A 86 -7.86 19.15 4.56
N ARG A 87 -8.27 20.39 4.82
CA ARG A 87 -9.47 21.00 4.23
C ARG A 87 -9.38 21.01 2.71
N ARG A 88 -8.26 21.51 2.15
CA ARG A 88 -8.04 21.58 0.69
C ARG A 88 -8.01 20.20 0.04
N LEU A 89 -7.39 19.22 0.70
CA LEU A 89 -7.36 17.84 0.20
C LEU A 89 -8.76 17.25 0.19
N ALA A 90 -9.53 17.39 1.28
CA ALA A 90 -10.90 16.91 1.36
C ALA A 90 -11.83 17.55 0.30
N GLU A 91 -11.68 18.85 0.03
CA GLU A 91 -12.46 19.55 -1.00
C GLU A 91 -12.13 19.10 -2.43
N ARG A 92 -10.88 18.73 -2.71
CA ARG A 92 -10.42 18.35 -4.05
C ARG A 92 -10.51 16.86 -4.32
N MET A 93 -10.67 16.04 -3.28
CA MET A 93 -10.74 14.60 -3.40
C MET A 93 -12.13 14.14 -3.86
N PRO A 94 -12.22 13.32 -4.93
CA PRO A 94 -13.48 12.69 -5.28
C PRO A 94 -14.00 11.80 -4.13
N PRO A 95 -15.30 11.83 -3.78
CA PRO A 95 -15.85 10.99 -2.71
C PRO A 95 -15.56 9.49 -2.91
N ALA A 96 -15.49 9.04 -4.16
CA ALA A 96 -15.15 7.65 -4.50
C ALA A 96 -13.73 7.25 -4.06
N HIS A 97 -12.78 8.18 -3.98
CA HIS A 97 -11.41 7.91 -3.53
C HIS A 97 -11.36 7.71 -2.03
N LEU A 98 -12.09 8.51 -1.26
CA LEU A 98 -12.23 8.30 0.18
C LEU A 98 -12.90 6.96 0.47
N ALA A 99 -14.00 6.65 -0.25
CA ALA A 99 -14.68 5.37 -0.14
C ALA A 99 -13.79 4.18 -0.53
N PHE A 100 -12.87 4.36 -1.49
CA PHE A 100 -11.85 3.36 -1.82
C PHE A 100 -10.90 3.10 -0.63
N LEU A 101 -10.33 4.17 -0.05
CA LEU A 101 -9.43 4.08 1.12
C LEU A 101 -10.11 3.45 2.35
N ASP A 102 -11.39 3.74 2.56
CA ASP A 102 -12.20 3.17 3.65
C ASP A 102 -12.45 1.66 3.47
N ARG A 103 -12.45 1.15 2.23
CA ARG A 103 -12.73 -0.25 1.91
C ARG A 103 -11.49 -1.14 1.84
N LEU A 104 -10.29 -0.59 1.98
CA LEU A 104 -9.06 -1.38 1.96
C LEU A 104 -9.02 -2.37 3.13
N GLU A 105 -8.63 -3.60 2.84
CA GLU A 105 -8.49 -4.68 3.83
C GLU A 105 -7.04 -4.79 4.33
N ASP A 106 -6.81 -5.24 5.56
CA ASP A 106 -5.44 -5.35 6.09
C ASP A 106 -4.73 -6.63 5.61
N ALA A 107 -5.51 -7.68 5.30
CA ALA A 107 -5.02 -8.93 4.76
C ALA A 107 -6.10 -9.67 3.96
N PHE A 108 -5.68 -10.65 3.17
CA PHE A 108 -6.57 -11.53 2.43
C PHE A 108 -6.01 -12.95 2.39
N VAL A 109 -6.89 -13.95 2.43
CA VAL A 109 -6.50 -15.37 2.43
C VAL A 109 -7.13 -16.08 1.25
N LEU A 110 -6.32 -16.81 0.48
CA LEU A 110 -6.80 -17.63 -0.62
C LEU A 110 -5.93 -18.88 -0.75
N GLY A 111 -6.54 -20.05 -0.51
CA GLY A 111 -5.84 -21.33 -0.54
C GLY A 111 -4.63 -21.33 0.40
N ASP A 112 -3.46 -21.65 -0.13
CA ASP A 112 -2.19 -21.74 0.61
C ASP A 112 -1.49 -20.38 0.80
N TYR A 113 -2.12 -19.28 0.38
CA TYR A 113 -1.52 -17.95 0.41
C TYR A 113 -2.21 -17.03 1.41
N PHE A 114 -1.39 -16.22 2.09
CA PHE A 114 -1.81 -15.11 2.92
C PHE A 114 -1.19 -13.83 2.33
N PHE A 115 -2.03 -12.87 2.00
CA PHE A 115 -1.61 -11.60 1.40
C PHE A 115 -1.71 -10.51 2.45
N CYS A 116 -0.64 -9.76 2.65
CA CYS A 116 -0.62 -8.55 3.48
C CYS A 116 0.37 -7.53 2.89
N HIS A 117 0.36 -6.31 3.40
CA HIS A 117 1.23 -5.27 2.86
C HIS A 117 2.71 -5.49 3.20
N ALA A 118 3.05 -5.67 4.48
CA ALA A 118 4.44 -5.71 4.94
C ALA A 118 4.91 -7.11 5.33
N GLY A 119 4.13 -7.84 6.12
CA GLY A 119 4.51 -9.15 6.65
C GLY A 119 3.65 -9.58 7.83
N ILE A 120 4.12 -10.58 8.57
CA ILE A 120 3.46 -11.06 9.80
C ILE A 120 4.44 -11.07 10.97
N ARG A 121 3.96 -10.91 12.19
CA ARG A 121 4.72 -11.21 13.41
C ARG A 121 4.92 -12.73 13.53
N PRO A 122 6.19 -13.22 13.54
CA PRO A 122 6.49 -14.62 13.79
C PRO A 122 5.92 -15.14 15.12
N GLY A 123 5.38 -16.36 15.10
CA GLY A 123 4.86 -17.03 16.29
C GLY A 123 3.46 -16.60 16.72
N VAL A 124 2.85 -15.64 16.04
CA VAL A 124 1.45 -15.25 16.23
C VAL A 124 0.60 -15.91 15.12
N PRO A 125 -0.58 -16.49 15.43
CA PRO A 125 -1.51 -17.00 14.42
C PRO A 125 -1.86 -15.94 13.37
N LEU A 126 -2.23 -16.36 12.16
CA LEU A 126 -2.48 -15.42 11.05
C LEU A 126 -3.72 -14.54 11.29
N GLU A 127 -4.71 -15.11 11.95
CA GLU A 127 -5.97 -14.48 12.37
C GLU A 127 -5.83 -13.55 13.59
N GLU A 128 -4.71 -13.63 14.30
CA GLU A 128 -4.41 -12.84 15.51
C GLU A 128 -3.33 -11.77 15.27
N GLN A 129 -2.95 -11.55 14.00
CA GLN A 129 -1.93 -10.56 13.66
C GLN A 129 -2.39 -9.14 14.02
N ASP A 130 -1.48 -8.37 14.61
CA ASP A 130 -1.71 -6.94 14.84
C ASP A 130 -1.71 -6.22 13.48
N PRO A 131 -2.75 -5.42 13.15
CA PRO A 131 -2.79 -4.64 11.92
C PRO A 131 -1.56 -3.76 11.71
N ARG A 132 -0.94 -3.25 12.78
CA ARG A 132 0.30 -2.49 12.70
C ARG A 132 1.45 -3.33 12.17
N ASP A 133 1.54 -4.60 12.56
CA ASP A 133 2.59 -5.47 12.02
C ASP A 133 2.33 -5.79 10.55
N LEU A 134 1.07 -6.03 10.17
CA LEU A 134 0.68 -6.27 8.77
C LEU A 134 1.07 -5.11 7.83
N LEU A 135 1.15 -3.89 8.36
CA LEU A 135 1.43 -2.67 7.59
C LEU A 135 2.85 -2.14 7.70
N TRP A 136 3.62 -2.48 8.75
CA TRP A 136 4.96 -1.88 8.98
C TRP A 136 6.08 -2.86 9.26
N ILE A 137 5.80 -4.15 9.51
CA ILE A 137 6.85 -5.05 9.99
C ILE A 137 7.94 -5.25 8.94
N ARG A 138 9.19 -5.27 9.42
CA ARG A 138 10.35 -5.70 8.64
C ARG A 138 11.02 -6.86 9.36
N GLU A 139 11.67 -6.57 10.48
CA GLU A 139 12.17 -7.61 11.37
C GLU A 139 11.20 -7.82 12.55
N PRO A 140 11.12 -9.05 13.09
CA PRO A 140 11.88 -10.25 12.72
C PRO A 140 11.33 -11.01 11.50
N PHE A 141 10.29 -10.52 10.82
CA PHE A 141 9.61 -11.24 9.73
C PHE A 141 10.52 -11.60 8.55
N LEU A 142 11.29 -10.65 8.04
CA LEU A 142 12.10 -10.82 6.82
C LEU A 142 13.19 -11.89 6.98
N SER A 143 13.75 -12.01 8.19
CA SER A 143 14.76 -13.01 8.55
C SER A 143 14.18 -14.33 9.08
N TRP A 144 12.91 -14.36 9.46
CA TRP A 144 12.26 -15.54 10.01
C TRP A 144 12.06 -16.66 8.96
N ARG A 145 12.32 -17.90 9.39
CA ARG A 145 12.30 -19.11 8.54
C ARG A 145 11.26 -20.15 8.95
N GLY A 146 10.40 -19.82 9.92
CA GLY A 146 9.35 -20.72 10.36
C GLY A 146 8.22 -20.82 9.34
N ASP A 147 7.29 -21.73 9.62
CA ASP A 147 6.17 -22.06 8.76
C ASP A 147 4.88 -21.56 9.39
N PRO A 148 4.24 -20.50 8.86
CA PRO A 148 2.96 -20.02 9.37
C PRO A 148 1.76 -20.79 8.79
N GLY A 149 2.00 -21.93 8.11
CA GLY A 149 0.97 -22.74 7.47
C GLY A 149 0.48 -22.19 6.12
N LYS A 150 1.03 -21.05 5.67
CA LYS A 150 0.75 -20.41 4.39
C LYS A 150 2.00 -19.72 3.84
N VAL A 151 2.02 -19.47 2.53
CA VAL A 151 3.03 -18.60 1.91
C VAL A 151 2.57 -17.15 2.04
N ILE A 152 3.38 -16.33 2.70
CA ILE A 152 3.08 -14.90 2.90
C ILE A 152 3.49 -14.11 1.66
N VAL A 153 2.54 -13.55 0.92
CA VAL A 153 2.80 -12.67 -0.22
C VAL A 153 2.71 -11.22 0.26
N HIS A 154 3.80 -10.48 0.11
CA HIS A 154 3.92 -9.14 0.68
C HIS A 154 4.70 -8.16 -0.20
N GLY A 155 4.58 -6.88 0.14
CA GLY A 155 5.35 -5.76 -0.41
C GLY A 155 6.14 -5.03 0.69
N HIS A 156 6.03 -3.70 0.72
CA HIS A 156 6.58 -2.75 1.70
C HIS A 156 8.10 -2.61 1.75
N THR A 157 8.81 -3.74 1.78
CA THR A 157 10.28 -3.74 1.80
C THR A 157 10.77 -3.87 0.38
N VAL A 158 11.14 -2.72 -0.19
CA VAL A 158 11.71 -2.61 -1.54
C VAL A 158 12.96 -3.49 -1.66
N GLN A 159 13.01 -4.27 -2.73
CA GLN A 159 14.16 -5.07 -3.15
C GLN A 159 14.40 -4.85 -4.64
N GLU A 160 15.62 -5.07 -5.13
CA GLU A 160 15.88 -4.92 -6.57
C GLU A 160 15.08 -5.94 -7.40
N GLN A 161 14.95 -7.15 -6.88
CA GLN A 161 14.24 -8.26 -7.51
C GLN A 161 13.22 -8.87 -6.55
N PRO A 162 12.18 -9.57 -7.05
CA PRO A 162 11.26 -10.30 -6.21
C PRO A 162 12.01 -11.33 -5.35
N VAL A 163 11.63 -11.45 -4.08
CA VAL A 163 12.32 -12.32 -3.12
C VAL A 163 11.43 -13.52 -2.80
N VAL A 164 11.84 -14.69 -3.26
CA VAL A 164 11.18 -15.96 -2.94
C VAL A 164 11.91 -16.67 -1.81
N ARG A 165 11.14 -17.09 -0.80
CA ARG A 165 11.54 -17.99 0.29
C ARG A 165 10.44 -19.02 0.48
N ARG A 166 10.72 -20.09 1.23
CA ARG A 166 9.73 -21.15 1.51
C ARG A 166 8.43 -20.60 2.12
N ASN A 167 8.54 -19.65 3.05
CA ASN A 167 7.41 -19.12 3.81
C ASN A 167 6.90 -17.77 3.31
N ARG A 168 7.56 -17.13 2.33
CA ARG A 168 7.16 -15.80 1.85
C ARG A 168 7.65 -15.46 0.45
N ILE A 169 6.88 -14.62 -0.24
CA ILE A 169 7.21 -14.03 -1.53
C ILE A 169 7.05 -12.51 -1.43
N GLY A 170 8.17 -11.78 -1.55
CA GLY A 170 8.19 -10.33 -1.59
C GLY A 170 8.18 -9.83 -3.04
N VAL A 171 7.23 -8.96 -3.40
CA VAL A 171 7.07 -8.47 -4.79
C VAL A 171 7.28 -6.98 -4.97
N ASP A 172 7.58 -6.24 -3.89
CA ASP A 172 7.87 -4.81 -4.00
C ASP A 172 9.28 -4.59 -4.58
N THR A 173 9.32 -4.26 -5.87
CA THR A 173 10.54 -3.91 -6.60
C THR A 173 10.77 -2.41 -6.74
N GLY A 174 10.12 -1.60 -5.89
CA GLY A 174 10.34 -0.17 -5.80
C GLY A 174 9.86 0.60 -7.03
N ALA A 175 8.65 0.33 -7.52
CA ALA A 175 8.11 0.90 -8.75
C ALA A 175 8.24 2.44 -8.82
N TYR A 176 8.11 3.15 -7.69
CA TYR A 176 8.26 4.60 -7.64
C TYR A 176 9.68 5.12 -7.93
N ILE A 177 10.72 4.29 -7.72
CA ILE A 177 12.13 4.63 -8.02
C ILE A 177 12.54 3.99 -9.34
N THR A 178 12.20 2.72 -9.54
CA THR A 178 12.73 1.90 -10.64
C THR A 178 11.90 1.99 -11.90
N ASN A 179 10.68 2.57 -11.83
CA ASN A 179 9.66 2.52 -12.87
C ASN A 179 9.27 1.08 -13.28
N ARG A 180 9.58 0.09 -12.44
CA ARG A 180 9.30 -1.33 -12.64
C ARG A 180 8.29 -1.82 -11.61
N LEU A 181 7.07 -2.05 -12.07
CA LEU A 181 6.04 -2.70 -11.28
C LEU A 181 6.13 -4.21 -11.48
N THR A 182 6.12 -4.96 -10.39
CA THR A 182 6.14 -6.43 -10.39
C THR A 182 4.78 -6.98 -9.97
N ALA A 183 4.30 -8.00 -10.68
CA ALA A 183 3.18 -8.83 -10.27
C ALA A 183 3.60 -10.30 -10.16
N LEU A 184 3.09 -11.00 -9.15
CA LEU A 184 3.17 -12.45 -9.01
C LEU A 184 1.92 -13.08 -9.64
N VAL A 185 2.13 -14.01 -10.55
CA VAL A 185 1.08 -14.85 -11.11
C VAL A 185 1.17 -16.22 -10.45
N LEU A 186 0.05 -16.69 -9.90
CA LEU A 186 -0.09 -17.99 -9.24
C LEU A 186 -1.05 -18.84 -10.08
N GLU A 187 -0.58 -19.96 -10.58
CA GLU A 187 -1.31 -20.87 -11.48
C GLU A 187 -1.12 -22.31 -10.96
N GLU A 188 -2.10 -22.83 -10.21
CA GLU A 188 -2.03 -24.16 -9.58
C GLU A 188 -0.76 -24.37 -8.73
N ALA A 189 0.16 -25.22 -9.19
CA ALA A 189 1.43 -25.51 -8.54
C ALA A 189 2.59 -24.62 -9.03
N ASP A 190 2.35 -23.83 -10.09
CA ASP A 190 3.34 -22.98 -10.72
C ASP A 190 3.16 -21.51 -10.36
N TRP A 191 4.24 -20.75 -10.50
CA TRP A 191 4.23 -19.31 -10.35
C TRP A 191 5.25 -18.66 -11.27
N ARG A 192 4.98 -17.41 -11.64
CA ARG A 192 5.88 -16.58 -12.45
C ARG A 192 5.72 -15.10 -12.10
N PHE A 193 6.72 -14.31 -12.44
CA PHE A 193 6.65 -12.86 -12.30
C PHE A 193 6.34 -12.20 -13.65
N LEU A 194 5.54 -11.13 -13.59
CA LEU A 194 5.38 -10.16 -14.66
C LEU A 194 5.98 -8.83 -14.20
N GLN A 195 6.75 -8.18 -15.06
CA GLN A 195 7.34 -6.88 -14.77
C GLN A 195 7.10 -5.91 -15.91
N THR A 196 6.80 -4.65 -15.59
CA THR A 196 6.70 -3.60 -16.60
C THR A 196 8.09 -3.12 -17.01
N GLY A 197 8.22 -2.63 -18.26
CA GLY A 197 9.47 -1.99 -18.72
C GLY A 197 10.60 -2.97 -19.05
N THR A 198 10.29 -4.20 -19.46
CA THR A 198 11.24 -5.11 -20.12
C THR A 198 11.61 -4.63 -21.51
#